data_AF-A0A9X3GYJ2-F1
#
_entry.id   AF-A0A9X3GYJ2-F1
#
_cell.length_a   1.000
_cell.length_b   1.000
_cell.length_c   1.000
_cell.angle_alpha   90.00
_cell.angle_beta   90.00
_cell.angle_gamma   90.00
#
_symmetry.space_group_name_H-M   'P 1'
#
loop_
_entity.id
_entity.type
_entity.pdbx_description
1 polymer ?
#
loop_
_entity_poly.entity_id
_entity_poly.type
_entity_poly.pdbx_seq_one_letter_code
_entity_poly.pdbx_strand_id
1 'polypeptide(L)'
;MKPPHARRLPEPLSPQPQGLHRLSWALSLVLPLLLGACATVTPAQPDTALATVPAQWSHAPSGAQGGTATDIAGWWTRFQDAQLTALVDQALQANTNVKAAQAAVRQARALADVQQAGLGPTVGASGLAQRSRTGSNDASHLFKAGFDAGWEPDLFGGNQASADASAADARASAASLADTRVSLAAEVAAAYINLRGLQNRLAVARANLDNQNETLQITRWRNQAGLASSLEVEQAVSTTEQTRAQIPALQTSVTQALNALAVLTGLAPGQLSTELATTAPVPPPPPDLALAFPADTLRQRPDVRAAELRVRAAVARIAVADAARRPGFRLSGSLGLSALTLGSLTNSASLVQSLLASVSATVFDGGAGRTQVRAQQAAMEQTMATFEGVALAALQEVEDALVAIQGDTERLQRLRAAADAAAQAERLARQRYTSGLIDFATVLTTQRTLLSTQDSVAAAQASLSTDHVRLYKALGGGWKPDTDTVAGVDDVAAAAPAAQP
;
A
#
# COMPACT_ATOMS: atom_id res chain seq x y z
N MET A 1 -54.36 -53.88 90.43
CA MET A 1 -53.48 -54.99 90.01
C MET A 1 -52.61 -54.51 88.85
N LYS A 2 -51.29 -54.58 89.04
CA LYS A 2 -50.15 -54.35 88.14
C LYS A 2 -50.45 -54.06 86.64
N PRO A 3 -49.98 -52.92 86.08
CA PRO A 3 -49.94 -52.74 84.63
C PRO A 3 -48.76 -53.53 84.00
N PRO A 4 -48.90 -54.07 82.78
CA PRO A 4 -47.84 -54.84 82.14
C PRO A 4 -46.79 -53.97 81.45
N HIS A 5 -45.59 -54.53 81.42
CA HIS A 5 -44.33 -54.02 80.91
C HIS A 5 -44.37 -53.35 79.52
N ALA A 6 -43.80 -52.14 79.45
CA ALA A 6 -43.46 -51.45 78.21
C ALA A 6 -42.33 -52.17 77.46
N ARG A 7 -42.61 -52.56 76.21
CA ARG A 7 -41.67 -53.13 75.24
C ARG A 7 -40.85 -51.99 74.64
N ARG A 8 -39.52 -52.03 74.78
CA ARG A 8 -38.58 -51.14 74.07
C ARG A 8 -38.61 -51.44 72.57
N LEU A 9 -38.85 -50.41 71.75
CA LEU A 9 -38.62 -50.44 70.30
C LEU A 9 -37.16 -50.03 70.01
N PRO A 10 -36.48 -50.63 69.02
CA PRO A 10 -35.16 -50.20 68.59
C PRO A 10 -35.23 -48.96 67.68
N GLU A 11 -34.25 -48.07 67.81
CA GLU A 11 -34.03 -46.89 66.96
C GLU A 11 -33.81 -47.27 65.49
N PRO A 12 -34.40 -46.55 64.51
CA PRO A 12 -33.98 -46.64 63.13
C PRO A 12 -32.75 -45.76 62.87
N LEU A 13 -31.69 -46.40 62.38
CA LEU A 13 -30.46 -45.80 61.85
C LEU A 13 -30.79 -44.77 60.75
N SER A 14 -30.26 -43.56 60.88
CA SER A 14 -30.21 -42.54 59.83
C SER A 14 -29.19 -42.93 58.75
N PRO A 15 -29.56 -43.03 57.46
CA PRO A 15 -28.58 -43.13 56.39
C PRO A 15 -28.02 -41.75 56.05
N GLN A 16 -26.72 -41.55 56.27
CA GLN A 16 -25.96 -40.42 55.70
C GLN A 16 -25.79 -40.64 54.18
N PRO A 17 -26.13 -39.68 53.30
CA PRO A 17 -25.75 -39.75 51.89
C PRO A 17 -24.32 -39.23 51.70
N GLN A 18 -23.32 -40.05 52.00
CA GLN A 18 -21.94 -39.81 51.56
C GLN A 18 -21.62 -40.77 50.41
N GLY A 19 -21.68 -40.29 49.15
CA GLY A 19 -21.23 -41.13 48.05
C GLY A 19 -21.48 -40.65 46.61
N LEU A 20 -22.34 -39.66 46.38
CA LEU A 20 -22.67 -39.26 44.99
C LEU A 20 -21.94 -38.00 44.48
N HIS A 21 -21.41 -37.15 45.37
CA HIS A 21 -20.76 -35.90 44.94
C HIS A 21 -19.38 -36.07 44.28
N ARG A 22 -18.67 -37.18 44.52
CA ARG A 22 -17.33 -37.40 43.94
C ARG A 22 -17.36 -37.90 42.49
N LEU A 23 -18.46 -38.53 42.05
CA LEU A 23 -18.62 -38.96 40.66
C LEU A 23 -19.08 -37.82 39.74
N SER A 24 -19.83 -36.85 40.27
CA SER A 24 -20.32 -35.68 39.52
C SER A 24 -19.20 -34.72 39.11
N TRP A 25 -18.15 -34.58 39.92
CA TRP A 25 -17.05 -33.66 39.63
C TRP A 25 -16.04 -34.24 38.62
N ALA A 26 -15.90 -35.58 38.58
CA ALA A 26 -15.07 -36.25 37.58
C ALA A 26 -15.69 -36.19 36.17
N LEU A 27 -17.03 -36.23 36.07
CA LEU A 27 -17.72 -36.10 34.78
C LEU A 27 -17.72 -34.67 34.23
N SER A 28 -17.70 -33.64 35.09
CA SER A 28 -17.60 -32.23 34.69
C SER A 28 -16.22 -31.83 34.14
N LEU A 29 -15.14 -32.58 34.43
CA LEU A 29 -13.79 -32.28 33.92
C LEU A 29 -13.47 -32.98 32.58
N VAL A 30 -14.15 -34.09 32.27
CA VAL A 30 -13.93 -34.87 31.04
C VAL A 30 -14.65 -34.26 29.83
N LEU A 31 -15.78 -33.57 30.05
CA LEU A 31 -16.54 -32.89 29.00
C LEU A 31 -15.77 -31.72 28.32
N PRO A 32 -15.07 -30.82 29.04
CA PRO A 32 -14.25 -29.79 28.38
C PRO A 32 -13.01 -30.34 27.67
N LEU A 33 -12.42 -31.47 28.13
CA LEU A 33 -11.29 -32.11 27.43
C LEU A 33 -11.72 -32.81 26.13
N LEU A 34 -12.92 -33.41 26.08
CA LEU A 34 -13.47 -33.99 24.85
C LEU A 34 -13.94 -32.93 23.84
N LEU A 35 -14.35 -31.74 24.31
CA LEU A 35 -14.69 -30.60 23.45
C LEU A 35 -13.45 -29.89 22.86
N GLY A 36 -12.29 -29.95 23.53
CA GLY A 36 -11.03 -29.40 23.00
C GLY A 36 -10.36 -30.23 21.91
N ALA A 37 -10.74 -31.49 21.74
CA ALA A 37 -10.14 -32.42 20.78
C ALA A 37 -10.84 -32.45 19.40
N CYS A 38 -12.04 -31.87 19.28
CA CYS A 38 -12.70 -31.64 17.99
C CYS A 38 -12.18 -30.35 17.32
N ALA A 39 -10.89 -30.40 17.01
CA ALA A 39 -10.23 -29.83 15.84
C ALA A 39 -10.65 -28.43 15.37
N THR A 40 -9.86 -27.45 15.77
CA THR A 40 -9.53 -26.30 14.92
C THR A 40 -9.05 -26.81 13.56
N VAL A 41 -9.91 -26.77 12.54
CA VAL A 41 -9.50 -27.01 11.15
C VAL A 41 -8.77 -25.76 10.70
N THR A 42 -7.48 -25.64 11.02
CA THR A 42 -6.64 -24.61 10.44
C THR A 42 -6.51 -24.94 8.95
N PRO A 43 -6.99 -24.09 8.02
CA PRO A 43 -6.88 -24.40 6.61
C PRO A 43 -5.40 -24.55 6.24
N ALA A 44 -5.09 -25.58 5.45
CA ALA A 44 -3.73 -25.78 4.95
C ALA A 44 -3.30 -24.52 4.19
N GLN A 45 -2.22 -23.89 4.64
CA GLN A 45 -1.70 -22.70 4.00
C GLN A 45 -1.06 -23.13 2.67
N PRO A 46 -1.50 -22.60 1.52
CA PRO A 46 -0.90 -22.97 0.25
C PRO A 46 0.57 -22.54 0.26
N ASP A 47 1.39 -23.31 -0.45
CA ASP A 47 2.78 -22.94 -0.65
C ASP A 47 2.85 -21.67 -1.50
N THR A 48 3.12 -20.54 -0.85
CA THR A 48 3.37 -19.25 -1.50
C THR A 48 4.86 -19.07 -1.83
N ALA A 49 5.65 -20.15 -1.80
CA ALA A 49 7.01 -20.09 -2.32
C ALA A 49 6.97 -19.69 -3.80
N LEU A 50 7.65 -18.59 -4.11
CA LEU A 50 7.87 -18.15 -5.47
C LEU A 50 8.77 -19.18 -6.18
N ALA A 51 8.18 -20.15 -6.86
CA ALA A 51 8.90 -21.24 -7.51
C ALA A 51 9.85 -20.77 -8.64
N THR A 52 9.75 -19.52 -9.07
CA THR A 52 10.37 -18.96 -10.28
C THR A 52 11.27 -17.75 -10.06
N VAL A 53 11.72 -17.49 -8.82
CA VAL A 53 12.66 -16.40 -8.55
C VAL A 53 14.10 -16.86 -8.82
N PRO A 54 14.83 -16.24 -9.77
CA PRO A 54 16.20 -16.61 -10.07
C PRO A 54 17.13 -16.28 -8.89
N ALA A 55 18.14 -17.11 -8.61
CA ALA A 55 19.06 -16.86 -7.49
C ALA A 55 19.90 -15.57 -7.66
N GLN A 56 20.06 -15.09 -8.89
CA GLN A 56 20.85 -13.91 -9.25
C GLN A 56 20.21 -13.17 -10.43
N TRP A 57 20.43 -11.85 -10.51
CA TRP A 57 19.98 -11.04 -11.65
C TRP A 57 20.87 -11.26 -12.86
N SER A 58 20.27 -11.29 -14.05
CA SER A 58 20.98 -11.52 -15.31
C SER A 58 21.90 -10.34 -15.65
N HIS A 59 21.50 -9.13 -15.27
CA HIS A 59 22.24 -7.90 -15.52
C HIS A 59 22.87 -7.29 -14.25
N ALA A 60 23.16 -8.11 -13.22
CA ALA A 60 23.86 -7.63 -12.04
C ALA A 60 25.27 -7.09 -12.41
N PRO A 61 25.68 -5.92 -11.87
CA PRO A 61 27.02 -5.41 -12.11
C PRO A 61 28.10 -6.38 -11.57
N SER A 62 29.16 -6.59 -12.35
CA SER A 62 30.26 -7.50 -11.99
C SER A 62 30.98 -6.99 -10.73
N GLY A 63 31.08 -7.83 -9.69
CA GLY A 63 31.74 -7.48 -8.42
C GLY A 63 30.83 -6.78 -7.39
N ALA A 64 29.52 -6.71 -7.66
CA ALA A 64 28.52 -6.19 -6.74
C ALA A 64 28.48 -7.00 -5.42
N GLN A 65 28.57 -6.30 -4.30
CA GLN A 65 28.50 -6.89 -2.96
C GLN A 65 27.04 -6.95 -2.50
N GLY A 66 26.70 -7.96 -1.70
CA GLY A 66 25.33 -8.18 -1.25
C GLY A 66 24.84 -7.07 -0.31
N GLY A 67 23.91 -6.24 -0.78
CA GLY A 67 23.20 -5.24 0.03
C GLY A 67 22.03 -5.84 0.80
N THR A 68 21.71 -5.30 1.98
CA THR A 68 20.47 -5.65 2.69
C THR A 68 19.37 -4.61 2.42
N ALA A 69 18.11 -5.01 2.41
CA ALA A 69 16.97 -4.12 2.16
C ALA A 69 16.89 -2.93 3.15
N THR A 70 17.40 -3.09 4.38
CA THR A 70 17.48 -2.00 5.39
C THR A 70 18.29 -0.81 4.91
N ASP A 71 19.26 -1.06 4.03
CA ASP A 71 20.17 -0.05 3.52
C ASP A 71 19.47 0.89 2.51
N ILE A 72 18.30 0.51 1.99
CA ILE A 72 17.57 1.24 0.94
C ILE A 72 16.51 2.20 1.52
N ALA A 73 16.22 2.13 2.83
CA ALA A 73 15.23 3.01 3.44
C ALA A 73 15.71 4.47 3.37
N GLY A 74 14.84 5.37 2.90
CA GLY A 74 15.21 6.79 2.73
C GLY A 74 16.25 7.02 1.63
N TRP A 75 16.31 6.16 0.61
CA TRP A 75 17.29 6.20 -0.48
C TRP A 75 17.44 7.56 -1.16
N TRP A 76 16.40 8.41 -1.18
CA TRP A 76 16.45 9.74 -1.77
C TRP A 76 17.47 10.65 -1.10
N THR A 77 17.79 10.43 0.19
CA THR A 77 18.85 11.15 0.91
C THR A 77 20.24 10.90 0.33
N ARG A 78 20.44 9.77 -0.35
CA ARG A 78 21.72 9.40 -0.98
C ARG A 78 22.06 10.23 -2.22
N PHE A 79 21.07 10.92 -2.81
CA PHE A 79 21.32 11.92 -3.85
C PHE A 79 21.96 13.20 -3.29
N GLN A 80 22.07 13.33 -1.95
CA GLN A 80 22.69 14.46 -1.26
C GLN A 80 22.07 15.82 -1.64
N ASP A 81 20.78 15.84 -1.98
CA ASP A 81 20.00 17.03 -2.28
C ASP A 81 18.96 17.26 -1.16
N ALA A 82 19.14 18.38 -0.43
CA ALA A 82 18.26 18.74 0.69
C ALA A 82 16.85 19.15 0.22
N GLN A 83 16.72 19.76 -0.97
CA GLN A 83 15.42 20.14 -1.51
C GLN A 83 14.65 18.89 -1.95
N LEU A 84 15.30 17.92 -2.59
CA LEU A 84 14.71 16.63 -2.90
C LEU A 84 14.17 15.95 -1.63
N THR A 85 14.99 15.92 -0.58
CA THR A 85 14.61 15.29 0.70
C THR A 85 13.39 15.98 1.31
N ALA A 86 13.38 17.32 1.37
CA ALA A 86 12.26 18.09 1.89
C ALA A 86 10.95 17.86 1.09
N LEU A 87 11.04 17.81 -0.24
CA LEU A 87 9.88 17.56 -1.10
C LEU A 87 9.29 16.16 -0.89
N VAL A 88 10.15 15.13 -0.75
CA VAL A 88 9.69 13.76 -0.48
C VAL A 88 9.02 13.68 0.90
N ASP A 89 9.63 14.24 1.93
CA ASP A 89 9.08 14.23 3.29
C ASP A 89 7.73 14.96 3.35
N GLN A 90 7.63 16.11 2.69
CA GLN A 90 6.39 16.87 2.58
C GLN A 90 5.31 16.06 1.84
N ALA A 91 5.65 15.42 0.72
CA ALA A 91 4.70 14.60 -0.03
C ALA A 91 4.17 13.43 0.81
N LEU A 92 5.04 12.72 1.53
CA LEU A 92 4.64 11.61 2.39
C LEU A 92 3.66 12.01 3.51
N GLN A 93 3.70 13.28 3.93
CA GLN A 93 2.80 13.83 4.95
C GLN A 93 1.50 14.41 4.37
N ALA A 94 1.59 15.13 3.24
CA ALA A 94 0.50 15.98 2.76
C ALA A 94 -0.30 15.36 1.61
N ASN A 95 0.28 14.42 0.84
CA ASN A 95 -0.32 13.89 -0.38
C ASN A 95 -1.67 13.20 -0.14
N THR A 96 -2.63 13.46 -1.05
CA THR A 96 -4.02 12.99 -0.95
C THR A 96 -4.16 11.49 -1.15
N ASN A 97 -3.32 10.87 -1.99
CA ASN A 97 -3.35 9.41 -2.20
C ASN A 97 -2.88 8.67 -0.95
N VAL A 98 -1.87 9.19 -0.23
CA VAL A 98 -1.43 8.62 1.06
C VAL A 98 -2.54 8.74 2.10
N LYS A 99 -3.22 9.90 2.19
CA LYS A 99 -4.37 10.09 3.09
C LYS A 99 -5.51 9.14 2.78
N ALA A 100 -5.82 8.92 1.49
CA ALA A 100 -6.83 7.97 1.04
C ALA A 100 -6.44 6.52 1.42
N ALA A 101 -5.17 6.13 1.19
CA ALA A 101 -4.67 4.82 1.57
C ALA A 101 -4.69 4.61 3.10
N GLN A 102 -4.37 5.63 3.90
CA GLN A 102 -4.51 5.58 5.36
C GLN A 102 -5.96 5.38 5.81
N ALA A 103 -6.92 6.05 5.14
CA ALA A 103 -8.34 5.84 5.41
C ALA A 103 -8.79 4.42 5.03
N ALA A 104 -8.30 3.88 3.90
CA ALA A 104 -8.56 2.50 3.49
C ALA A 104 -8.04 1.48 4.51
N VAL A 105 -6.87 1.70 5.10
CA VAL A 105 -6.35 0.84 6.19
C VAL A 105 -7.25 0.90 7.42
N ARG A 106 -7.70 2.09 7.84
CA ARG A 106 -8.63 2.23 8.97
C ARG A 106 -9.96 1.53 8.70
N GLN A 107 -10.49 1.65 7.48
CA GLN A 107 -11.70 0.94 7.06
C GLN A 107 -11.51 -0.57 7.12
N ALA A 108 -10.41 -1.10 6.56
CA ALA A 108 -10.15 -2.53 6.54
C ALA A 108 -9.96 -3.10 7.96
N ARG A 109 -9.30 -2.36 8.86
CA ARG A 109 -9.19 -2.73 10.28
C ARG A 109 -10.56 -2.76 10.97
N ALA A 110 -11.39 -1.74 10.78
CA ALA A 110 -12.73 -1.71 11.35
C ALA A 110 -13.61 -2.87 10.84
N LEU A 111 -13.47 -3.27 9.57
CA LEU A 111 -14.16 -4.43 9.02
C LEU A 111 -13.64 -5.76 9.62
N ALA A 112 -12.33 -5.86 9.88
CA ALA A 112 -11.76 -6.99 10.60
C ALA A 112 -12.30 -7.04 12.05
N ASP A 113 -12.39 -5.91 12.75
CA ASP A 113 -12.96 -5.82 14.08
C ASP A 113 -14.43 -6.26 14.11
N VAL A 114 -15.21 -5.93 13.07
CA VAL A 114 -16.61 -6.41 12.92
C VAL A 114 -16.67 -7.94 12.82
N GLN A 115 -15.79 -8.56 12.03
CA GLN A 115 -15.75 -10.03 11.95
C GLN A 115 -15.28 -10.66 13.26
N GLN A 116 -14.29 -10.06 13.92
CA GLN A 116 -13.80 -10.51 15.22
C GLN A 116 -14.90 -10.42 16.29
N ALA A 117 -15.68 -9.34 16.30
CA ALA A 117 -16.82 -9.18 17.21
C ALA A 117 -17.92 -10.22 16.94
N GLY A 118 -18.06 -10.69 15.70
CA GLY A 118 -18.97 -11.77 15.31
C GLY A 118 -18.67 -13.13 15.97
N LEU A 119 -17.49 -13.31 16.56
CA LEU A 119 -17.14 -14.50 17.35
C LEU A 119 -17.81 -14.51 18.73
N GLY A 120 -18.21 -13.33 19.23
CA GLY A 120 -18.83 -13.16 20.53
C GLY A 120 -20.37 -13.25 20.50
N PRO A 121 -21.00 -13.32 21.68
CA PRO A 121 -22.45 -13.19 21.78
C PRO A 121 -22.90 -11.77 21.41
N THR A 122 -24.02 -11.65 20.70
CA THR A 122 -24.74 -10.39 20.54
C THR A 122 -25.80 -10.28 21.63
N VAL A 123 -26.02 -9.06 22.13
CA VAL A 123 -27.08 -8.75 23.10
C VAL A 123 -27.93 -7.62 22.54
N GLY A 124 -29.22 -7.87 22.42
CA GLY A 124 -30.23 -6.94 21.96
C GLY A 124 -31.15 -6.51 23.09
N ALA A 125 -31.74 -5.33 22.93
CA ALA A 125 -32.88 -4.88 23.71
C ALA A 125 -34.01 -4.55 22.74
N SER A 126 -35.21 -5.01 23.02
CA SER A 126 -36.37 -4.79 22.17
C SER A 126 -37.60 -4.39 22.98
N GLY A 127 -38.46 -3.59 22.35
CA GLY A 127 -39.74 -3.15 22.88
C GLY A 127 -40.79 -3.23 21.78
N LEU A 128 -41.96 -3.78 22.10
CA LEU A 128 -43.08 -3.94 21.19
C LEU A 128 -44.36 -3.48 21.86
N ALA A 129 -45.12 -2.61 21.19
CA ALA A 129 -46.51 -2.31 21.50
C ALA A 129 -47.34 -2.62 20.27
N GLN A 130 -48.14 -3.68 20.35
CA GLN A 130 -48.96 -4.14 19.25
C GLN A 130 -50.43 -4.10 19.66
N ARG A 131 -51.25 -3.57 18.77
CA ARG A 131 -52.71 -3.65 18.86
C ARG A 131 -53.21 -4.41 17.64
N SER A 132 -53.93 -5.50 17.86
CA SER A 132 -54.50 -6.31 16.79
C SER A 132 -56.01 -6.45 16.97
N ARG A 133 -56.74 -6.47 15.86
CA ARG A 133 -58.17 -6.77 15.84
C ARG A 133 -58.43 -7.76 14.72
N THR A 134 -59.16 -8.82 15.02
CA THR A 134 -59.50 -9.87 14.04
C THR A 134 -61.01 -9.93 13.89
N GLY A 135 -61.52 -9.58 12.70
CA GLY A 135 -62.97 -9.54 12.43
C GLY A 135 -63.70 -8.51 13.29
N SER A 136 -64.88 -8.88 13.81
CA SER A 136 -65.69 -8.05 14.71
C SER A 136 -65.28 -8.16 16.19
N ASN A 137 -64.18 -8.85 16.51
CA ASN A 137 -63.73 -9.02 17.88
C ASN A 137 -63.17 -7.73 18.47
N ASP A 138 -63.11 -7.66 19.79
CA ASP A 138 -62.42 -6.59 20.50
C ASP A 138 -60.93 -6.56 20.14
N ALA A 139 -60.37 -5.35 20.18
CA ALA A 139 -58.95 -5.17 19.91
C ALA A 139 -58.14 -5.74 21.08
N SER A 140 -57.21 -6.64 20.78
CA SER A 140 -56.22 -7.13 21.72
C SER A 140 -54.99 -6.24 21.71
N HIS A 141 -54.39 -6.07 22.89
CA HIS A 141 -53.15 -5.33 23.08
C HIS A 141 -52.08 -6.29 23.56
N LEU A 142 -50.86 -6.13 23.05
CA LEU A 142 -49.69 -6.89 23.44
C LEU A 142 -48.53 -5.91 23.64
N PHE A 143 -48.03 -5.87 24.86
CA PHE A 143 -46.85 -5.11 25.20
C PHE A 143 -45.74 -6.08 25.58
N LYS A 144 -44.57 -5.93 24.94
CA LYS A 144 -43.35 -6.68 25.28
C LYS A 144 -42.18 -5.72 25.47
N ALA A 145 -41.34 -6.00 26.44
CA ALA A 145 -40.05 -5.34 26.60
C ALA A 145 -39.06 -6.39 27.08
N GLY A 146 -37.86 -6.46 26.52
CA GLY A 146 -36.91 -7.48 26.94
C GLY A 146 -35.54 -7.32 26.34
N PHE A 147 -34.66 -8.17 26.85
CA PHE A 147 -33.32 -8.38 26.35
C PHE A 147 -33.24 -9.77 25.72
N ASP A 148 -32.53 -9.86 24.61
CA ASP A 148 -32.20 -11.11 23.94
C ASP A 148 -30.69 -11.20 23.79
N ALA A 149 -30.15 -12.41 23.84
CA ALA A 149 -28.76 -12.70 23.58
C ALA A 149 -28.68 -13.85 22.59
N GLY A 150 -27.82 -13.73 21.58
CA GLY A 150 -27.60 -14.74 20.57
C GLY A 150 -26.12 -15.02 20.39
N TRP A 151 -25.73 -16.29 20.33
CA TRP A 151 -24.37 -16.70 20.07
C TRP A 151 -24.34 -17.94 19.17
N GLU A 152 -23.39 -17.97 18.26
CA GLU A 152 -23.14 -19.11 17.38
C GLU A 152 -21.77 -19.70 17.73
N PRO A 153 -21.72 -20.82 18.46
CA PRO A 153 -20.47 -21.51 18.75
C PRO A 153 -19.83 -21.99 17.44
N ASP A 154 -18.60 -21.56 17.18
CA ASP A 154 -17.91 -21.85 15.92
C ASP A 154 -17.23 -23.22 15.92
N LEU A 155 -18.03 -24.28 15.91
CA LEU A 155 -17.57 -25.68 15.94
C LEU A 155 -16.83 -26.12 14.67
N PHE A 156 -17.11 -25.47 13.54
CA PHE A 156 -16.53 -25.81 12.23
C PHE A 156 -15.57 -24.75 11.69
N GLY A 157 -15.30 -23.69 12.46
CA GLY A 157 -14.32 -22.66 12.12
C GLY A 157 -14.76 -21.67 11.04
N GLY A 158 -16.06 -21.58 10.73
CA GLY A 158 -16.57 -20.69 9.68
C GLY A 158 -16.47 -19.21 10.05
N ASN A 159 -16.80 -18.87 11.29
CA ASN A 159 -16.72 -17.49 11.77
C ASN A 159 -15.26 -17.07 12.00
N GLN A 160 -14.44 -17.97 12.54
CA GLN A 160 -13.00 -17.78 12.70
C GLN A 160 -12.32 -17.59 11.34
N ALA A 161 -12.65 -18.41 10.34
CA ALA A 161 -12.13 -18.24 8.98
C ALA A 161 -12.56 -16.90 8.35
N SER A 162 -13.77 -16.41 8.65
CA SER A 162 -14.22 -15.09 8.21
C SER A 162 -13.41 -13.96 8.85
N ALA A 163 -13.11 -14.09 10.15
CA ALA A 163 -12.23 -13.18 10.88
C ALA A 163 -10.80 -13.21 10.34
N ASP A 164 -10.24 -14.40 10.10
CA ASP A 164 -8.91 -14.60 9.53
C ASP A 164 -8.80 -13.99 8.12
N ALA A 165 -9.84 -14.16 7.28
CA ALA A 165 -9.90 -13.56 5.95
C ALA A 165 -9.87 -12.03 6.02
N SER A 166 -10.68 -11.43 6.89
CA SER A 166 -10.75 -9.98 7.03
C SER A 166 -9.50 -9.39 7.68
N ALA A 167 -8.87 -10.12 8.61
CA ALA A 167 -7.57 -9.74 9.17
C ALA A 167 -6.46 -9.77 8.10
N ALA A 168 -6.46 -10.78 7.21
CA ALA A 168 -5.53 -10.84 6.08
C ALA A 168 -5.77 -9.69 5.08
N ASP A 169 -7.02 -9.32 4.79
CA ASP A 169 -7.35 -8.14 3.98
C ASP A 169 -6.86 -6.83 4.62
N ALA A 170 -7.02 -6.69 5.94
CA ALA A 170 -6.53 -5.51 6.68
C ALA A 170 -4.99 -5.39 6.62
N ARG A 171 -4.28 -6.51 6.74
CA ARG A 171 -2.82 -6.55 6.53
C ARG A 171 -2.45 -6.23 5.08
N ALA A 172 -3.20 -6.76 4.10
CA ALA A 172 -2.97 -6.46 2.68
C ALA A 172 -3.16 -4.96 2.38
N SER A 173 -4.18 -4.33 2.99
CA SER A 173 -4.40 -2.89 2.91
C SER A 173 -3.22 -2.09 3.49
N ALA A 174 -2.66 -2.52 4.62
CA ALA A 174 -1.47 -1.89 5.21
C ALA A 174 -0.23 -2.00 4.29
N ALA A 175 -0.03 -3.15 3.65
CA ALA A 175 1.02 -3.32 2.65
C ALA A 175 0.79 -2.44 1.40
N SER A 176 -0.46 -2.28 0.94
CA SER A 176 -0.80 -1.34 -0.14
C SER A 176 -0.58 0.13 0.22
N LEU A 177 -0.74 0.53 1.49
CA LEU A 177 -0.35 1.87 1.97
C LEU A 177 1.18 2.06 1.88
N ALA A 178 1.96 1.04 2.25
CA ALA A 178 3.41 1.10 2.10
C ALA A 178 3.82 1.20 0.63
N ASP A 179 3.18 0.46 -0.28
CA ASP A 179 3.40 0.57 -1.72
C ASP A 179 3.11 1.98 -2.25
N THR A 180 2.00 2.57 -1.81
CA THR A 180 1.62 3.96 -2.16
C THR A 180 2.71 4.95 -1.74
N ARG A 181 3.31 4.77 -0.56
CA ARG A 181 4.40 5.64 -0.07
C ARG A 181 5.70 5.46 -0.88
N VAL A 182 6.07 4.23 -1.19
CA VAL A 182 7.27 3.93 -2.02
C VAL A 182 7.11 4.51 -3.42
N SER A 183 5.94 4.29 -4.04
CA SER A 183 5.62 4.84 -5.36
C SER A 183 5.59 6.36 -5.36
N LEU A 184 5.01 6.99 -4.34
CA LEU A 184 4.97 8.45 -4.22
C LEU A 184 6.38 9.04 -4.06
N ALA A 185 7.24 8.46 -3.21
CA ALA A 185 8.60 8.93 -3.04
C ALA A 185 9.39 8.88 -4.36
N ALA A 186 9.25 7.79 -5.12
CA ALA A 186 9.85 7.64 -6.44
C ALA A 186 9.28 8.64 -7.46
N GLU A 187 7.97 8.88 -7.46
CA GLU A 187 7.31 9.82 -8.36
C GLU A 187 7.76 11.27 -8.10
N VAL A 188 7.84 11.68 -6.82
CA VAL A 188 8.36 12.99 -6.42
C VAL A 188 9.82 13.17 -6.86
N ALA A 189 10.66 12.17 -6.62
CA ALA A 189 12.07 12.22 -7.01
C ALA A 189 12.24 12.31 -8.53
N ALA A 190 11.51 11.49 -9.30
CA ALA A 190 11.53 11.53 -10.76
C ALA A 190 11.02 12.88 -11.30
N ALA A 191 9.93 13.42 -10.72
CA ALA A 191 9.40 14.73 -11.10
C ALA A 191 10.39 15.87 -10.78
N TYR A 192 11.10 15.80 -9.66
CA TYR A 192 12.14 16.76 -9.27
C TYR A 192 13.35 16.68 -10.20
N ILE A 193 13.84 15.48 -10.51
CA ILE A 193 14.93 15.28 -11.47
C ILE A 193 14.54 15.79 -12.86
N ASN A 194 13.31 15.54 -13.30
CA ASN A 194 12.80 16.07 -14.56
C ASN A 194 12.76 17.61 -14.56
N LEU A 195 12.31 18.25 -13.48
CA LEU A 195 12.37 19.70 -13.32
C LEU A 195 13.81 20.22 -13.47
N ARG A 196 14.78 19.62 -12.76
CA ARG A 196 16.19 20.02 -12.85
C ARG A 196 16.77 19.79 -14.24
N GLY A 197 16.40 18.70 -14.90
CA GLY A 197 16.75 18.43 -16.29
C GLY A 197 16.25 19.52 -17.23
N LEU A 198 14.98 19.92 -17.12
CA LEU A 198 14.39 20.98 -17.93
C LEU A 198 15.02 22.35 -17.66
N GLN A 199 15.33 22.67 -16.39
CA GLN A 199 16.03 23.90 -16.03
C GLN A 199 17.45 23.95 -16.62
N ASN A 200 18.17 22.82 -16.63
CA ASN A 200 19.48 22.73 -17.26
C ASN A 200 19.40 22.90 -18.78
N ARG A 201 18.43 22.26 -19.45
CA ARG A 201 18.20 22.45 -20.89
C ARG A 201 17.85 23.90 -21.24
N LEU A 202 17.04 24.56 -20.41
CA LEU A 202 16.74 25.98 -20.55
C LEU A 202 18.00 26.85 -20.39
N ALA A 203 18.88 26.51 -19.45
CA ALA A 203 20.17 27.21 -19.28
C ALA A 203 21.08 27.01 -20.50
N VAL A 204 21.18 25.79 -21.04
CA VAL A 204 21.93 25.48 -22.27
C VAL A 204 21.40 26.27 -23.46
N ALA A 205 20.08 26.31 -23.66
CA ALA A 205 19.45 27.06 -24.76
C ALA A 205 19.72 28.56 -24.65
N ARG A 206 19.67 29.13 -23.45
CA ARG A 206 19.99 30.56 -23.21
C ARG A 206 21.46 30.87 -23.47
N ALA A 207 22.38 30.07 -22.94
CA ALA A 207 23.81 30.26 -23.17
C ALA A 207 24.17 30.17 -24.68
N ASN A 208 23.56 29.23 -25.40
CA ASN A 208 23.73 29.14 -26.86
C ASN A 208 23.09 30.32 -27.59
N LEU A 209 21.94 30.84 -27.14
CA LEU A 209 21.34 32.05 -27.72
C LEU A 209 22.26 33.26 -27.54
N ASP A 210 22.91 33.40 -26.40
CA ASP A 210 23.86 34.50 -26.13
C ASP A 210 25.06 34.43 -27.09
N ASN A 211 25.66 33.24 -27.26
CA ASN A 211 26.75 33.03 -28.23
C ASN A 211 26.31 33.31 -29.69
N GLN A 212 25.08 32.92 -30.05
CA GLN A 212 24.53 33.18 -31.38
C GLN A 212 24.23 34.67 -31.60
N ASN A 213 23.78 35.40 -30.58
CA ASN A 213 23.59 36.85 -30.66
C ASN A 213 24.93 37.57 -30.88
N GLU A 214 26.01 37.16 -30.18
CA GLU A 214 27.36 37.70 -30.42
C GLU A 214 27.80 37.44 -31.86
N THR A 215 27.61 36.22 -32.35
CA THR A 215 27.93 35.83 -33.73
C THR A 215 27.15 36.66 -34.74
N LEU A 216 25.83 36.83 -34.55
CA LEU A 216 24.97 37.65 -35.39
C LEU A 216 25.43 39.12 -35.41
N GLN A 217 25.84 39.67 -34.27
CA GLN A 217 26.35 41.03 -34.18
C GLN A 217 27.65 41.20 -34.97
N ILE A 218 28.59 40.26 -34.83
CA ILE A 218 29.84 40.25 -35.60
C ILE A 218 29.54 40.16 -37.11
N THR A 219 28.65 39.26 -37.54
CA THR A 219 28.28 39.11 -38.95
C THR A 219 27.64 40.38 -39.50
N ARG A 220 26.80 41.08 -38.72
CA ARG A 220 26.23 42.38 -39.11
C ARG A 220 27.30 43.45 -39.31
N TRP A 221 28.27 43.58 -38.39
CA TRP A 221 29.38 44.53 -38.54
C TRP A 221 30.24 44.22 -39.76
N ARG A 222 30.52 42.95 -40.03
CA ARG A 222 31.26 42.51 -41.21
C ARG A 222 30.50 42.84 -42.50
N ASN A 223 29.19 42.64 -42.53
CA ASN A 223 28.37 43.00 -43.69
C ASN A 223 28.35 44.51 -43.94
N GLN A 224 28.24 45.32 -42.88
CA GLN A 224 28.33 46.80 -42.97
C GLN A 224 29.69 47.27 -43.50
N ALA A 225 30.76 46.54 -43.17
CA ALA A 225 32.10 46.78 -43.70
C ALA A 225 32.36 46.18 -45.10
N GLY A 226 31.36 45.53 -45.72
CA GLY A 226 31.50 44.87 -47.02
C GLY A 226 32.27 43.53 -47.00
N LEU A 227 32.51 42.96 -45.83
CA LEU A 227 33.30 41.73 -45.59
C LEU A 227 32.46 40.46 -45.40
N ALA A 228 31.12 40.57 -45.43
CA ALA A 228 30.18 39.46 -45.34
C ALA A 228 28.95 39.72 -46.20
N SER A 229 28.30 38.66 -46.69
CA SER A 229 27.10 38.77 -47.52
C SER A 229 25.82 38.99 -46.69
N SER A 230 24.76 39.54 -47.30
CA SER A 230 23.43 39.62 -46.66
C SER A 230 22.87 38.23 -46.36
N LEU A 231 23.21 37.24 -47.18
CA LEU A 231 22.86 35.83 -46.95
C LEU A 231 23.38 35.32 -45.59
N GLU A 232 24.62 35.63 -45.23
CA GLU A 232 25.19 35.23 -43.94
C GLU A 232 24.45 35.86 -42.76
N VAL A 233 24.05 37.13 -42.89
CA VAL A 233 23.25 37.82 -41.87
C VAL A 233 21.90 37.13 -41.68
N GLU A 234 21.19 36.82 -42.77
CA GLU A 234 19.88 36.16 -42.69
C GLU A 234 19.99 34.71 -42.16
N GLN A 235 21.08 33.99 -42.47
CA GLN A 235 21.36 32.67 -41.89
C GLN A 235 21.59 32.73 -40.38
N ALA A 236 22.33 33.75 -39.92
CA ALA A 236 22.58 34.01 -38.50
C ALA A 236 21.27 34.38 -37.77
N VAL A 237 20.44 35.24 -38.37
CA VAL A 237 19.10 35.59 -37.84
C VAL A 237 18.26 34.33 -37.72
N SER A 238 18.13 33.54 -38.78
CA SER A 238 17.31 32.31 -38.79
C SER A 238 17.70 31.34 -37.66
N THR A 239 19.00 31.10 -37.44
CA THR A 239 19.46 30.16 -36.40
C THR A 239 19.28 30.72 -34.99
N THR A 240 19.51 32.02 -34.81
CA THR A 240 19.23 32.73 -33.55
C THR A 240 17.74 32.67 -33.20
N GLU A 241 16.85 32.94 -34.15
CA GLU A 241 15.40 32.87 -33.94
C GLU A 241 14.92 31.44 -33.68
N GLN A 242 15.51 30.43 -34.33
CA GLN A 242 15.22 29.01 -34.03
C GLN A 242 15.53 28.66 -32.58
N THR A 243 16.70 29.07 -32.07
CA THR A 243 17.04 28.85 -30.65
C THR A 243 16.13 29.65 -29.73
N ARG A 244 15.82 30.91 -30.08
CA ARG A 244 14.90 31.75 -29.32
C ARG A 244 13.50 31.14 -29.23
N ALA A 245 13.01 30.50 -30.28
CA ALA A 245 11.71 29.83 -30.31
C ALA A 245 11.64 28.60 -29.38
N GLN A 246 12.78 27.96 -29.05
CA GLN A 246 12.82 26.82 -28.12
C GLN A 246 12.66 27.24 -26.65
N ILE A 247 13.08 28.47 -26.30
CA ILE A 247 13.08 28.96 -24.92
C ILE A 247 11.66 28.99 -24.31
N PRO A 248 10.62 29.56 -24.96
CA PRO A 248 9.26 29.53 -24.42
C PRO A 248 8.70 28.13 -24.21
N ALA A 249 9.04 27.18 -25.09
CA ALA A 249 8.62 25.79 -24.94
C ALA A 249 9.24 25.17 -23.68
N LEU A 250 10.55 25.36 -23.46
CA LEU A 250 11.24 24.89 -22.26
C LEU A 250 10.71 25.57 -20.98
N GLN A 251 10.42 26.88 -21.01
CA GLN A 251 9.80 27.60 -19.90
C GLN A 251 8.42 27.04 -19.55
N THR A 252 7.64 26.67 -20.57
CA THR A 252 6.34 26.03 -20.39
C THR A 252 6.51 24.67 -19.70
N SER A 253 7.46 23.84 -20.17
CA SER A 253 7.73 22.54 -19.55
C SER A 253 8.22 22.66 -18.11
N VAL A 254 9.09 23.64 -17.79
CA VAL A 254 9.53 23.92 -16.41
C VAL A 254 8.33 24.27 -15.53
N THR A 255 7.42 25.12 -16.01
CA THR A 255 6.21 25.51 -15.27
C THR A 255 5.28 24.32 -15.04
N GLN A 256 5.10 23.46 -16.05
CA GLN A 256 4.31 22.23 -15.93
C GLN A 256 4.91 21.26 -14.90
N ALA A 257 6.24 21.09 -14.90
CA ALA A 257 6.94 20.26 -13.91
C ALA A 257 6.80 20.80 -12.48
N LEU A 258 6.88 22.11 -12.29
CA LEU A 258 6.61 22.76 -10.99
C LEU A 258 5.18 22.51 -10.49
N ASN A 259 4.20 22.61 -11.39
CA ASN A 259 2.80 22.35 -11.04
C ASN A 259 2.56 20.88 -10.68
N ALA A 260 3.18 19.94 -11.40
CA ALA A 260 3.12 18.53 -11.08
C ALA A 260 3.71 18.23 -9.68
N LEU A 261 4.88 18.80 -9.37
CA LEU A 261 5.51 18.68 -8.04
C LEU A 261 4.64 19.29 -6.93
N ALA A 262 4.00 20.42 -7.19
CA ALA A 262 3.09 21.03 -6.22
C ALA A 262 1.94 20.08 -5.87
N VAL A 263 1.31 19.45 -6.87
CA VAL A 263 0.24 18.47 -6.64
C VAL A 263 0.75 17.24 -5.87
N LEU A 264 1.92 16.70 -6.23
CA LEU A 264 2.51 15.56 -5.54
C LEU A 264 2.83 15.86 -4.07
N THR A 265 3.24 17.09 -3.77
CA THR A 265 3.53 17.57 -2.40
C THR A 265 2.30 18.08 -1.64
N GLY A 266 1.10 17.91 -2.21
CA GLY A 266 -0.17 18.32 -1.58
C GLY A 266 -0.39 19.84 -1.54
N LEU A 267 0.30 20.59 -2.40
CA LEU A 267 0.22 22.04 -2.56
C LEU A 267 -0.61 22.42 -3.79
N ALA A 268 -1.08 23.68 -3.82
CA ALA A 268 -1.72 24.24 -5.00
C ALA A 268 -0.67 24.57 -6.08
N PRO A 269 -0.99 24.42 -7.39
CA PRO A 269 -0.11 24.84 -8.47
C PRO A 269 0.38 26.28 -8.29
N GLY A 270 1.67 26.51 -8.52
CA GLY A 270 2.33 27.81 -8.34
C GLY A 270 2.98 28.05 -6.98
N GLN A 271 2.65 27.30 -5.92
CA GLN A 271 3.24 27.53 -4.58
C GLN A 271 4.74 27.23 -4.51
N LEU A 272 5.24 26.27 -5.29
CA LEU A 272 6.67 25.94 -5.37
C LEU A 272 7.47 26.83 -6.34
N SER A 273 6.81 27.77 -7.03
CA SER A 273 7.44 28.53 -8.11
C SER A 273 8.58 29.42 -7.63
N THR A 274 8.48 30.00 -6.42
CA THR A 274 9.53 30.86 -5.85
C THR A 274 10.69 30.04 -5.27
N GLU A 275 10.37 28.97 -4.56
CA GLU A 275 11.37 28.11 -3.89
C GLU A 275 12.28 27.37 -4.88
N LEU A 276 11.70 26.92 -5.99
CA LEU A 276 12.39 26.16 -7.03
C LEU A 276 12.68 26.99 -8.29
N ALA A 277 12.57 28.33 -8.21
CA ALA A 277 12.81 29.25 -9.33
C ALA A 277 14.25 29.16 -9.85
N THR A 278 15.21 29.01 -8.93
CA THR A 278 16.63 29.02 -9.26
C THR A 278 17.04 27.70 -9.91
N THR A 279 17.64 27.80 -11.10
CA THR A 279 18.28 26.67 -11.78
C THR A 279 19.35 26.05 -10.89
N ALA A 280 19.28 24.72 -10.73
CA ALA A 280 20.27 23.94 -10.03
C ALA A 280 20.60 22.68 -10.86
N PRO A 281 21.78 22.07 -10.69
CA PRO A 281 22.15 20.86 -11.41
C PRO A 281 21.20 19.70 -11.10
N VAL A 282 21.15 18.72 -11.99
CA VAL A 282 20.46 17.46 -11.71
C VAL A 282 21.23 16.74 -10.60
N PRO A 283 20.56 16.29 -9.52
CA PRO A 283 21.19 15.55 -8.44
C PRO A 283 21.89 14.30 -8.99
N PRO A 284 23.20 14.13 -8.77
CA PRO A 284 23.91 12.97 -9.29
C PRO A 284 23.45 11.70 -8.54
N PRO A 285 23.34 10.56 -9.23
CA PRO A 285 23.11 9.29 -8.54
C PRO A 285 24.36 8.90 -7.72
N PRO A 286 24.19 8.20 -6.58
CA PRO A 286 25.30 7.73 -5.79
C PRO A 286 26.14 6.68 -6.55
N PRO A 287 27.48 6.72 -6.44
CA PRO A 287 28.38 5.83 -7.21
C PRO A 287 28.32 4.37 -6.77
N ASP A 288 27.89 4.07 -5.54
CA ASP A 288 27.94 2.73 -4.93
C ASP A 288 26.70 1.86 -5.16
N LEU A 289 25.88 2.14 -6.20
CA LEU A 289 24.70 1.30 -6.49
C LEU A 289 25.02 0.00 -7.23
N ALA A 290 26.20 -0.58 -6.99
CA ALA A 290 26.53 -1.94 -7.40
C ALA A 290 26.10 -2.93 -6.31
N LEU A 291 24.83 -2.90 -5.92
CA LEU A 291 24.29 -3.82 -4.91
C LEU A 291 23.68 -5.02 -5.63
N ALA A 292 24.26 -6.20 -5.41
CA ALA A 292 23.65 -7.46 -5.83
C ALA A 292 22.61 -7.81 -4.78
N PHE A 293 21.36 -7.46 -5.04
CA PHE A 293 20.26 -7.89 -4.16
C PHE A 293 19.89 -9.33 -4.50
N PRO A 294 19.85 -10.27 -3.53
CA PRO A 294 19.26 -11.58 -3.79
C PRO A 294 17.82 -11.39 -4.28
N ALA A 295 17.37 -12.09 -5.31
CA ALA A 295 16.02 -11.88 -5.81
C ALA A 295 14.92 -12.24 -4.78
N ASP A 296 15.27 -12.97 -3.71
CA ASP A 296 14.43 -13.14 -2.53
C ASP A 296 14.06 -11.83 -1.80
N THR A 297 14.83 -10.74 -1.99
CA THR A 297 14.47 -9.42 -1.45
C THR A 297 13.19 -8.88 -2.07
N LEU A 298 12.75 -9.38 -3.23
CA LEU A 298 11.45 -9.01 -3.83
C LEU A 298 10.25 -9.40 -2.97
N ARG A 299 10.39 -10.43 -2.12
CA ARG A 299 9.35 -10.77 -1.13
C ARG A 299 9.10 -9.63 -0.13
N GLN A 300 10.07 -8.73 0.02
CA GLN A 300 9.95 -7.56 0.86
C GLN A 300 9.32 -6.37 0.13
N ARG A 301 8.97 -6.48 -1.17
CA ARG A 301 8.23 -5.42 -1.82
C ARG A 301 6.80 -5.34 -1.27
N PRO A 302 6.29 -4.13 -0.98
CA PRO A 302 4.94 -3.97 -0.42
C PRO A 302 3.81 -4.51 -1.31
N ASP A 303 3.92 -4.38 -2.63
CA ASP A 303 2.94 -4.87 -3.61
C ASP A 303 2.87 -6.42 -3.66
N VAL A 304 4.03 -7.08 -3.74
CA VAL A 304 4.16 -8.55 -3.66
C VAL A 304 3.59 -9.06 -2.34
N ARG A 305 3.91 -8.39 -1.23
CA ARG A 305 3.39 -8.76 0.10
C ARG A 305 1.89 -8.57 0.20
N ALA A 306 1.33 -7.50 -0.37
CA ALA A 306 -0.11 -7.28 -0.42
C ALA A 306 -0.81 -8.38 -1.23
N ALA A 307 -0.23 -8.80 -2.36
CA ALA A 307 -0.76 -9.90 -3.17
C ALA A 307 -0.71 -11.24 -2.44
N GLU A 308 0.38 -11.55 -1.73
CA GLU A 308 0.51 -12.75 -0.88
C GLU A 308 -0.57 -12.78 0.22
N LEU A 309 -0.81 -11.64 0.88
CA LEU A 309 -1.84 -11.53 1.93
C LEU A 309 -3.26 -11.71 1.36
N ARG A 310 -3.51 -11.29 0.12
CA ARG A 310 -4.78 -11.57 -0.57
C ARG A 310 -4.97 -13.06 -0.86
N VAL A 311 -3.90 -13.79 -1.19
CA VAL A 311 -3.95 -15.26 -1.33
C VAL A 311 -4.36 -15.89 0.01
N ARG A 312 -3.77 -15.45 1.14
CA ARG A 312 -4.16 -15.93 2.48
C ARG A 312 -5.64 -15.65 2.78
N ALA A 313 -6.13 -14.47 2.43
CA ALA A 313 -7.55 -14.14 2.59
C ALA A 313 -8.45 -15.05 1.74
N ALA A 314 -8.06 -15.35 0.49
CA ALA A 314 -8.81 -16.26 -0.40
C ALA A 314 -8.89 -17.69 0.15
N VAL A 315 -7.80 -18.20 0.74
CA VAL A 315 -7.76 -19.51 1.40
C VAL A 315 -8.74 -19.57 2.58
N ALA A 316 -8.75 -18.53 3.41
CA ALA A 316 -9.69 -18.45 4.53
C ALA A 316 -11.15 -18.40 4.04
N ARG A 317 -11.45 -17.72 2.92
CA ARG A 317 -12.80 -17.72 2.32
C ARG A 317 -13.25 -19.09 1.79
N ILE A 318 -12.33 -19.95 1.36
CA ILE A 318 -12.66 -21.36 1.04
C ILE A 318 -13.13 -22.08 2.31
N ALA A 319 -12.45 -21.87 3.44
CA ALA A 319 -12.85 -22.46 4.72
C ALA A 319 -14.21 -21.95 5.20
N VAL A 320 -14.52 -20.65 5.00
CA VAL A 320 -15.87 -20.10 5.24
C VAL A 320 -16.93 -20.84 4.41
N ALA A 321 -16.67 -21.01 3.11
CA ALA A 321 -17.60 -21.71 2.22
C ALA A 321 -17.73 -23.21 2.56
N ASP A 322 -16.68 -23.85 3.06
CA ASP A 322 -16.72 -25.24 3.50
C ASP A 322 -17.52 -25.41 4.79
N ALA A 323 -17.29 -24.54 5.77
CA ALA A 323 -18.01 -24.51 7.04
C ALA A 323 -19.51 -24.26 6.85
N ALA A 324 -19.90 -23.43 5.87
CA ALA A 324 -21.31 -23.17 5.54
C ALA A 324 -22.08 -24.42 5.07
N ARG A 325 -21.39 -25.51 4.71
CA ARG A 325 -22.02 -26.81 4.36
C ARG A 325 -22.24 -27.71 5.57
N ARG A 326 -21.74 -27.32 6.74
CA ARG A 326 -21.84 -28.08 8.00
C ARG A 326 -23.03 -27.58 8.81
N PRO A 327 -23.50 -28.36 9.80
CA PRO A 327 -24.55 -27.91 10.71
C PRO A 327 -24.17 -26.62 11.44
N GLY A 328 -25.07 -25.65 11.47
CA GLY A 328 -24.95 -24.46 12.32
C GLY A 328 -25.51 -24.73 13.71
N PHE A 329 -24.88 -24.15 14.73
CA PHE A 329 -25.31 -24.24 16.12
C PHE A 329 -25.61 -22.84 16.63
N ARG A 330 -26.76 -22.64 17.25
CA ARG A 330 -27.13 -21.34 17.81
C ARG A 330 -27.61 -21.51 19.24
N LEU A 331 -27.02 -20.74 20.15
CA LEU A 331 -27.47 -20.57 21.51
C LEU A 331 -28.16 -19.21 21.61
N SER A 332 -29.43 -19.20 21.99
CA SER A 332 -30.22 -17.98 22.19
C SER A 332 -30.79 -17.97 23.60
N GLY A 333 -30.65 -16.85 24.29
CA GLY A 333 -31.28 -16.58 25.57
C GLY A 333 -32.18 -15.36 25.46
N SER A 334 -33.32 -15.36 26.14
CA SER A 334 -34.14 -14.14 26.26
C SER A 334 -34.69 -13.97 27.66
N LEU A 335 -34.75 -12.72 28.11
CA LEU A 335 -35.31 -12.27 29.37
C LEU A 335 -36.21 -11.09 29.07
N GLY A 336 -37.51 -11.23 29.26
CA GLY A 336 -38.47 -10.20 28.90
C GLY A 336 -39.68 -10.13 29.80
N LEU A 337 -40.49 -9.12 29.55
CA LEU A 337 -41.78 -8.86 30.17
C LEU A 337 -42.83 -8.91 29.05
N SER A 338 -43.95 -9.60 29.28
CA SER A 338 -45.05 -9.70 28.32
C SER A 338 -46.37 -9.50 29.04
N ALA A 339 -47.18 -8.53 28.60
CA ALA A 339 -48.49 -8.29 29.21
C ALA A 339 -49.54 -7.76 28.21
N LEU A 340 -50.81 -7.95 28.55
CA LEU A 340 -51.96 -7.49 27.75
C LEU A 340 -52.36 -6.03 28.06
N THR A 341 -51.82 -5.45 29.13
CA THR A 341 -52.02 -4.03 29.48
C THR A 341 -50.69 -3.42 29.91
N LEU A 342 -50.51 -2.12 29.65
CA LEU A 342 -49.26 -1.43 29.99
C LEU A 342 -49.00 -1.40 31.50
N GLY A 343 -50.04 -1.26 32.33
CA GLY A 343 -49.92 -1.25 33.78
C GLY A 343 -49.57 -2.61 34.41
N SER A 344 -49.75 -3.71 33.68
CA SER A 344 -49.38 -5.06 34.15
C SER A 344 -47.97 -5.48 33.74
N LEU A 345 -47.26 -4.64 32.96
CA LEU A 345 -45.89 -4.94 32.52
C LEU A 345 -44.91 -4.99 33.68
N THR A 346 -45.12 -4.20 34.73
CA THR A 346 -44.25 -4.11 35.92
C THR A 346 -44.55 -5.17 36.98
N ASN A 347 -45.55 -6.02 36.77
CA ASN A 347 -45.91 -7.08 37.71
C ASN A 347 -44.91 -8.25 37.61
N SER A 348 -44.59 -8.91 38.71
CA SER A 348 -43.67 -10.06 38.71
C SER A 348 -44.14 -11.24 37.84
N ALA A 349 -45.45 -11.35 37.60
CA ALA A 349 -46.04 -12.38 36.73
C ALA A 349 -45.87 -12.11 35.22
N SER A 350 -45.36 -10.94 34.82
CA SER A 350 -45.11 -10.63 33.40
C SER A 350 -43.76 -11.15 32.90
N LEU A 351 -42.90 -11.67 33.80
CA LEU A 351 -41.56 -12.16 33.50
C LEU A 351 -41.59 -13.44 32.64
N VAL A 352 -40.89 -13.40 31.52
CA VAL A 352 -40.68 -14.50 30.59
C VAL A 352 -39.19 -14.73 30.41
N GLN A 353 -38.75 -15.98 30.58
CA GLN A 353 -37.35 -16.40 30.40
C GLN A 353 -37.29 -17.58 29.45
N SER A 354 -36.32 -17.59 28.54
CA SER A 354 -36.06 -18.75 27.70
C SER A 354 -34.57 -18.91 27.41
N LEU A 355 -34.13 -20.16 27.33
CA LEU A 355 -32.82 -20.56 26.84
C LEU A 355 -33.05 -21.64 25.79
N LEU A 356 -32.58 -21.40 24.57
CA LEU A 356 -32.79 -22.25 23.42
C LEU A 356 -31.44 -22.55 22.76
N ALA A 357 -31.10 -23.83 22.67
CA ALA A 357 -30.06 -24.29 21.78
C ALA A 357 -30.74 -24.90 20.54
N SER A 358 -30.34 -24.45 19.35
CA SER A 358 -30.85 -24.98 18.09
C SER A 358 -29.70 -25.44 17.20
N VAL A 359 -29.93 -26.54 16.49
CA VAL A 359 -29.03 -27.05 15.45
C VAL A 359 -29.80 -27.00 14.13
N SER A 360 -29.19 -26.42 13.11
CA SER A 360 -29.75 -26.37 11.76
C SER A 360 -28.77 -26.96 10.76
N ALA A 361 -29.23 -27.90 9.94
CA ALA A 361 -28.41 -28.51 8.90
C ALA A 361 -29.20 -28.54 7.58
N THR A 362 -28.57 -28.07 6.51
CA THR A 362 -29.16 -28.15 5.17
C THR A 362 -29.01 -29.57 4.64
N VAL A 363 -30.12 -30.30 4.52
CA VAL A 363 -30.10 -31.70 4.04
C VAL A 363 -29.99 -31.77 2.51
N PHE A 364 -30.62 -30.83 1.81
CA PHE A 364 -30.59 -30.74 0.35
C PHE A 364 -30.68 -29.27 -0.10
N ASP A 365 -29.73 -28.85 -0.93
CA ASP A 365 -29.63 -27.49 -1.49
C ASP A 365 -29.43 -27.48 -3.02
N GLY A 366 -29.69 -28.61 -3.69
CA GLY A 366 -29.43 -28.76 -5.12
C GLY A 366 -27.94 -28.69 -5.51
N GLY A 367 -27.01 -28.80 -4.55
CA GLY A 367 -25.57 -28.68 -4.79
C GLY A 367 -25.02 -27.25 -4.70
N ALA A 368 -25.80 -26.29 -4.18
CA ALA A 368 -25.40 -24.89 -4.04
C ALA A 368 -24.12 -24.73 -3.21
N GLY A 369 -24.03 -25.34 -2.03
CA GLY A 369 -22.86 -25.24 -1.15
C GLY A 369 -21.60 -25.82 -1.78
N ARG A 370 -21.70 -26.97 -2.47
CA ARG A 370 -20.57 -27.55 -3.23
C ARG A 370 -20.10 -26.62 -4.34
N THR A 371 -21.03 -25.95 -5.01
CA THR A 371 -20.73 -25.00 -6.08
C THR A 371 -20.13 -23.71 -5.54
N GLN A 372 -20.56 -23.25 -4.36
CA GLN A 372 -19.95 -22.11 -3.68
C GLN A 372 -18.49 -22.38 -3.29
N VAL A 373 -18.17 -23.57 -2.78
CA VAL A 373 -16.78 -23.97 -2.51
C VAL A 373 -15.96 -23.97 -3.81
N ARG A 374 -16.49 -24.53 -4.90
CA ARG A 374 -15.82 -24.48 -6.21
C ARG A 374 -15.59 -23.04 -6.71
N ALA A 375 -16.55 -22.14 -6.47
CA ALA A 375 -16.39 -20.73 -6.81
C ALA A 375 -15.27 -20.06 -5.99
N GLN A 376 -15.16 -20.35 -4.69
CA GLN A 376 -14.07 -19.85 -3.86
C GLN A 376 -12.70 -20.46 -4.24
N GLN A 377 -12.68 -21.73 -4.64
CA GLN A 377 -11.47 -22.38 -5.15
C GLN A 377 -10.98 -21.70 -6.44
N ALA A 378 -11.87 -21.44 -7.40
CA ALA A 378 -11.53 -20.70 -8.62
C ALA A 378 -11.08 -19.25 -8.33
N ALA A 379 -11.69 -18.58 -7.34
CA ALA A 379 -11.25 -17.25 -6.92
C ALA A 379 -9.85 -17.26 -6.27
N MET A 380 -9.51 -18.32 -5.54
CA MET A 380 -8.17 -18.53 -4.99
C MET A 380 -7.14 -18.78 -6.11
N GLU A 381 -7.46 -19.61 -7.10
CA GLU A 381 -6.63 -19.83 -8.30
C GLU A 381 -6.38 -18.51 -9.06
N GLN A 382 -7.43 -17.69 -9.26
CA GLN A 382 -7.30 -16.36 -9.85
C GLN A 382 -6.37 -15.45 -9.03
N THR A 383 -6.48 -15.50 -7.70
CA THR A 383 -5.65 -14.69 -6.80
C THR A 383 -4.18 -15.15 -6.82
N MET A 384 -3.94 -16.45 -6.91
CA MET A 384 -2.59 -17.02 -7.10
C MET A 384 -1.97 -16.56 -8.41
N ALA A 385 -2.70 -16.64 -9.53
CA ALA A 385 -2.21 -16.16 -10.82
C ALA A 385 -1.90 -14.64 -10.79
N THR A 386 -2.70 -13.87 -10.05
CA THR A 386 -2.44 -12.44 -9.84
C THR A 386 -1.16 -12.21 -9.04
N PHE A 387 -0.93 -12.99 -7.98
CA PHE A 387 0.30 -12.95 -7.18
C PHE A 387 1.54 -13.30 -8.03
N GLU A 388 1.46 -14.35 -8.84
CA GLU A 388 2.53 -14.72 -9.79
C GLU A 388 2.82 -13.58 -10.78
N GLY A 389 1.77 -12.96 -11.35
CA GLY A 389 1.92 -11.81 -12.24
C GLY A 389 2.61 -10.61 -11.58
N VAL A 390 2.26 -10.29 -10.33
CA VAL A 390 2.91 -9.22 -9.55
C VAL A 390 4.38 -9.54 -9.30
N ALA A 391 4.71 -10.79 -8.97
CA ALA A 391 6.10 -11.20 -8.77
C ALA A 391 6.93 -11.15 -10.06
N LEU A 392 6.38 -11.60 -11.20
CA LEU A 392 7.04 -11.51 -12.50
C LEU A 392 7.25 -10.06 -12.95
N ALA A 393 6.25 -9.20 -12.76
CA ALA A 393 6.39 -7.76 -13.03
C ALA A 393 7.49 -7.14 -12.15
N ALA A 394 7.56 -7.53 -10.87
CA ALA A 394 8.58 -7.04 -9.96
C ALA A 394 10.01 -7.45 -10.39
N LEU A 395 10.17 -8.68 -10.89
CA LEU A 395 11.42 -9.16 -11.47
C LEU A 395 11.80 -8.35 -12.72
N GLN A 396 10.84 -8.16 -13.62
CA GLN A 396 11.05 -7.40 -14.85
C GLN A 396 11.49 -5.96 -14.56
N GLU A 397 10.83 -5.27 -13.63
CA GLU A 397 11.14 -3.88 -13.27
C GLU A 397 12.59 -3.69 -12.80
N VAL A 398 13.15 -4.68 -12.08
CA VAL A 398 14.55 -4.62 -11.64
C VAL A 398 15.51 -4.85 -12.80
N GLU A 399 15.27 -5.88 -13.64
CA GLU A 399 16.12 -6.16 -14.81
C GLU A 399 16.11 -4.98 -15.80
N ASP A 400 14.93 -4.42 -16.10
CA ASP A 400 14.77 -3.28 -16.98
C ASP A 400 15.54 -2.05 -16.44
N ALA A 401 15.47 -1.80 -15.13
CA ALA A 401 16.19 -0.70 -14.51
C ALA A 401 17.72 -0.90 -14.52
N LEU A 402 18.21 -2.13 -14.30
CA LEU A 402 19.64 -2.45 -14.37
C LEU A 402 20.20 -2.25 -15.79
N VAL A 403 19.49 -2.74 -16.80
CA VAL A 403 19.87 -2.55 -18.21
C VAL A 403 19.85 -1.07 -18.59
N ALA A 404 18.83 -0.32 -18.15
CA ALA A 404 18.74 1.12 -18.39
C ALA A 404 19.93 1.88 -17.78
N ILE A 405 20.27 1.63 -16.51
CA ILE A 405 21.41 2.26 -15.84
C ILE A 405 22.71 1.97 -16.58
N GLN A 406 22.94 0.71 -16.99
CA GLN A 406 24.14 0.33 -17.74
C GLN A 406 24.25 1.10 -19.06
N GLY A 407 23.17 1.09 -19.86
CA GLY A 407 23.13 1.74 -21.16
C GLY A 407 23.26 3.27 -21.06
N ASP A 408 22.56 3.90 -20.11
CA ASP A 408 22.58 5.35 -19.95
C ASP A 408 23.88 5.88 -19.33
N THR A 409 24.58 5.06 -18.55
CA THR A 409 25.93 5.38 -18.09
C THR A 409 26.90 5.48 -19.26
N GLU A 410 26.93 4.48 -20.15
CA GLU A 410 27.79 4.53 -21.33
C GLU A 410 27.37 5.68 -22.26
N ARG A 411 26.06 5.84 -22.52
CA ARG A 411 25.52 6.92 -23.34
C ARG A 411 25.96 8.30 -22.84
N LEU A 412 25.84 8.55 -21.54
CA LEU A 412 26.25 9.83 -20.94
C LEU A 412 27.75 10.08 -21.09
N GLN A 413 28.59 9.04 -20.93
CA GLN A 413 30.03 9.16 -21.13
C GLN A 413 30.37 9.54 -22.59
N ARG A 414 29.74 8.90 -23.58
CA ARG A 414 29.96 9.21 -25.00
C ARG A 414 29.47 10.61 -25.38
N LEU A 415 28.29 11.00 -24.88
CA LEU A 415 27.72 12.33 -25.13
C LEU A 415 28.56 13.44 -24.53
N ARG A 416 29.15 13.25 -23.35
CA ARG A 416 30.08 14.22 -22.74
C ARG A 416 31.31 14.43 -23.64
N ALA A 417 31.95 13.35 -24.07
CA ALA A 417 33.09 13.44 -24.99
C ALA A 417 32.72 14.13 -26.33
N ALA A 418 31.52 13.86 -26.86
CA ALA A 418 31.01 14.52 -28.06
C ALA A 418 30.76 16.02 -27.85
N ALA A 419 30.18 16.41 -26.70
CA ALA A 419 29.94 17.81 -26.35
C ALA A 419 31.26 18.58 -26.14
N ASP A 420 32.25 17.96 -25.51
CA ASP A 420 33.59 18.55 -25.32
C ASP A 420 34.31 18.76 -26.66
N ALA A 421 34.19 17.81 -27.59
CA ALA A 421 34.73 17.93 -28.95
C ALA A 421 33.98 19.00 -29.76
N ALA A 422 32.64 19.04 -29.68
CA ALA A 422 31.82 20.05 -30.34
C ALA A 422 32.13 21.46 -29.82
N ALA A 423 32.36 21.61 -28.52
CA ALA A 423 32.70 22.89 -27.88
C ALA A 423 34.07 23.41 -28.36
N GLN A 424 35.04 22.51 -28.57
CA GLN A 424 36.31 22.86 -29.17
C GLN A 424 36.14 23.23 -30.65
N ALA A 425 35.39 22.43 -31.42
CA ALA A 425 35.16 22.67 -32.84
C ALA A 425 34.50 24.03 -33.10
N GLU A 426 33.48 24.41 -32.31
CA GLU A 426 32.82 25.72 -32.40
C GLU A 426 33.81 26.86 -32.16
N ARG A 427 34.64 26.74 -31.10
CA ARG A 427 35.63 27.76 -30.75
C ARG A 427 36.66 27.97 -31.87
N LEU A 428 37.15 26.88 -32.46
CA LEU A 428 38.08 26.94 -33.60
C LEU A 428 37.40 27.50 -34.86
N ALA A 429 36.16 27.10 -35.14
CA ALA A 429 35.40 27.61 -36.28
C ALA A 429 35.21 29.12 -36.17
N ARG A 430 34.82 29.61 -34.98
CA ARG A 430 34.64 31.04 -34.71
C ARG A 430 35.93 31.84 -34.98
N GLN A 431 37.07 31.37 -34.46
CA GLN A 431 38.37 32.03 -34.67
C GLN A 431 38.81 32.05 -36.14
N ARG A 432 38.59 30.95 -36.87
CA ARG A 432 38.94 30.86 -38.29
C ARG A 432 38.01 31.71 -39.15
N TYR A 433 36.73 31.79 -38.82
CA TYR A 433 35.75 32.64 -39.53
C TYR A 433 36.08 34.12 -39.35
N THR A 434 36.37 34.58 -38.13
CA THR A 434 36.78 35.98 -37.90
C THR A 434 38.05 36.34 -38.66
N SER A 435 38.94 35.36 -38.87
CA SER A 435 40.18 35.49 -39.65
C SER A 435 39.97 35.32 -41.17
N GLY A 436 38.75 35.07 -41.65
CA GLY A 436 38.43 34.89 -43.07
C GLY A 436 38.91 33.57 -43.68
N LEU A 437 39.23 32.56 -42.86
CA LEU A 437 39.81 31.29 -43.31
C LEU A 437 38.78 30.20 -43.64
N ILE A 438 37.53 30.38 -43.25
CA ILE A 438 36.42 29.45 -43.49
C ILE A 438 35.13 30.24 -43.77
N ASP A 439 34.12 29.56 -44.34
CA ASP A 439 32.80 30.12 -44.55
C ASP A 439 31.94 30.18 -43.27
N PHE A 440 30.86 30.97 -43.31
CA PHE A 440 29.91 31.07 -42.20
C PHE A 440 29.10 29.78 -42.00
N ALA A 441 28.88 29.00 -43.06
CA ALA A 441 28.15 27.73 -42.98
C ALA A 441 28.83 26.73 -42.03
N THR A 442 30.17 26.72 -41.98
CA THR A 442 30.94 25.90 -41.04
C THR A 442 30.70 26.34 -39.59
N VAL A 443 30.65 27.64 -39.30
CA VAL A 443 30.32 28.17 -37.96
C VAL A 443 28.91 27.73 -37.56
N LEU A 444 27.95 27.91 -38.44
CA LEU A 444 26.56 27.56 -38.18
C LEU A 444 26.37 26.07 -37.90
N THR A 445 27.06 25.22 -38.67
CA THR A 445 27.02 23.77 -38.49
C THR A 445 27.62 23.38 -37.15
N THR A 446 28.79 23.93 -36.78
CA THR A 446 29.44 23.63 -35.49
C THR A 446 28.62 24.13 -34.29
N GLN A 447 27.97 25.29 -34.39
CA GLN A 447 27.07 25.81 -33.34
C GLN A 447 25.84 24.91 -33.14
N ARG A 448 25.21 24.45 -34.23
CA ARG A 448 24.08 23.49 -34.14
C ARG A 448 24.50 22.17 -33.51
N THR A 449 25.67 21.65 -33.88
CA THR A 449 26.23 20.42 -33.28
C THR A 449 26.50 20.61 -31.79
N LEU A 450 27.07 21.76 -31.39
CA LEU A 450 27.31 22.07 -29.98
C LEU A 450 26.01 22.12 -29.17
N LEU A 451 25.01 22.89 -29.63
CA LEU A 451 23.72 22.98 -28.95
C LEU A 451 23.05 21.60 -28.81
N SER A 452 22.99 20.83 -29.90
CA SER A 452 22.38 19.49 -29.92
C SER A 452 23.07 18.50 -28.97
N THR A 453 24.42 18.51 -28.93
CA THR A 453 25.19 17.62 -28.05
C THR A 453 25.08 18.03 -26.58
N GLN A 454 25.09 19.33 -26.27
CA GLN A 454 24.87 19.82 -24.90
C GLN A 454 23.46 19.52 -24.39
N ASP A 455 22.43 19.71 -25.23
CA ASP A 455 21.05 19.32 -24.87
C ASP A 455 20.94 17.82 -24.59
N SER A 456 21.60 17.00 -25.42
CA SER A 456 21.64 15.55 -25.25
C SER A 456 22.34 15.12 -23.95
N VAL A 457 23.43 15.79 -23.55
CA VAL A 457 24.09 15.55 -22.25
C VAL A 457 23.14 15.89 -21.09
N ALA A 458 22.48 17.05 -21.14
CA ALA A 458 21.55 17.48 -20.10
C ALA A 458 20.37 16.49 -19.95
N ALA A 459 19.83 16.01 -21.07
CA ALA A 459 18.78 14.99 -21.08
C ALA A 459 19.28 13.65 -20.53
N ALA A 460 20.44 13.16 -20.98
CA ALA A 460 21.01 11.89 -20.53
C ALA A 460 21.34 11.86 -19.03
N GLN A 461 21.79 13.00 -18.47
CA GLN A 461 22.05 13.09 -17.03
C GLN A 461 20.76 12.98 -16.20
N ALA A 462 19.65 13.57 -16.67
CA ALA A 462 18.34 13.41 -16.04
C ALA A 462 17.80 11.99 -16.18
N SER A 463 17.97 11.35 -17.34
CA SER A 463 17.57 9.95 -17.57
C SER A 463 18.30 9.00 -16.62
N LEU A 464 19.64 9.07 -16.56
CA LEU A 464 20.43 8.23 -15.66
C LEU A 464 19.98 8.37 -14.19
N SER A 465 19.81 9.60 -13.72
CA SER A 465 19.36 9.85 -12.34
C SER A 465 17.95 9.28 -12.09
N THR A 466 17.06 9.36 -13.08
CA THR A 466 15.71 8.77 -13.03
C THR A 466 15.75 7.24 -13.04
N ASP A 467 16.68 6.63 -13.76
CA ASP A 467 16.82 5.17 -13.78
C ASP A 467 17.28 4.61 -12.44
N HIS A 468 18.13 5.33 -11.71
CA HIS A 468 18.44 5.00 -10.32
C HIS A 468 17.20 5.09 -9.41
N VAL A 469 16.35 6.10 -9.58
CA VAL A 469 15.06 6.19 -8.85
C VAL A 469 14.18 4.98 -9.15
N ARG A 470 14.10 4.55 -10.43
CA ARG A 470 13.34 3.37 -10.85
C ARG A 470 13.86 2.09 -10.19
N LEU A 471 15.18 1.90 -10.14
CA LEU A 471 15.78 0.75 -9.47
C LEU A 471 15.44 0.73 -7.98
N TYR A 472 15.56 1.87 -7.29
CA TYR A 472 15.19 1.96 -5.87
C TYR A 472 13.72 1.63 -5.60
N LYS A 473 12.82 2.11 -6.47
CA LYS A 473 11.39 1.75 -6.42
C LYS A 473 11.19 0.25 -6.63
N ALA A 474 11.81 -0.32 -7.67
CA ALA A 474 11.67 -1.73 -8.04
C ALA A 474 12.18 -2.68 -6.93
N LEU A 475 13.13 -2.22 -6.12
CA LEU A 475 13.63 -2.95 -4.95
C LEU A 475 12.74 -2.79 -3.69
N GLY A 476 11.61 -2.08 -3.78
CA GLY A 476 10.65 -1.89 -2.70
C GLY A 476 10.94 -0.69 -1.77
N GLY A 477 11.86 0.20 -2.15
CA GLY A 477 12.12 1.46 -1.43
C GLY A 477 12.63 1.31 0.01
N GLY A 478 13.15 0.13 0.37
CA GLY A 478 13.64 -0.17 1.72
C GLY A 478 12.56 -0.36 2.78
N TRP A 479 11.31 -0.61 2.36
CA TRP A 479 10.23 -0.93 3.30
C TRP A 479 10.47 -2.28 3.99
N LYS A 480 10.09 -2.36 5.27
CA LYS A 480 9.99 -3.61 6.01
C LYS A 480 8.57 -3.80 6.51
N PRO A 481 8.04 -5.03 6.48
CA PRO A 481 6.84 -5.34 7.23
C PRO A 481 7.12 -5.08 8.72
N ASP A 482 6.16 -4.48 9.42
CA ASP A 482 6.15 -4.53 10.88
C ASP A 482 6.21 -6.01 11.24
N THR A 483 7.35 -6.47 11.76
CA THR A 483 7.45 -7.83 12.27
C THR A 483 6.42 -7.91 13.38
N ASP A 484 5.38 -8.74 13.19
CA ASP A 484 4.28 -8.97 14.11
C ASP A 484 4.86 -9.12 15.54
N THR A 485 4.91 -8.02 16.27
CA THR A 485 5.23 -7.99 17.69
C THR A 485 3.93 -8.38 18.37
N VAL A 486 3.63 -9.68 18.36
CA VAL A 486 2.65 -10.31 19.25
C VAL A 486 3.29 -10.47 20.65
N ALA A 487 4.00 -9.45 21.11
CA ALA A 487 4.60 -9.39 22.43
C ALA A 487 4.38 -7.99 22.99
N GLY A 488 3.45 -7.88 23.95
CA GLY A 488 3.32 -6.70 24.81
C GLY A 488 2.06 -5.86 24.63
N VAL A 489 0.87 -6.47 24.63
CA VAL A 489 -0.30 -5.80 25.22
C VAL A 489 -0.21 -6.06 26.72
N ASP A 490 0.70 -5.36 27.40
CA ASP A 490 0.80 -5.26 28.86
C ASP A 490 1.83 -4.14 29.17
N ASP A 491 1.51 -2.89 28.85
CA ASP A 491 2.02 -1.69 29.57
C ASP A 491 1.47 -0.37 28.98
N VAL A 492 0.15 -0.19 28.95
CA VAL A 492 -0.45 1.16 28.93
C VAL A 492 -1.70 1.16 29.80
N ALA A 493 -1.53 0.91 31.10
CA ALA A 493 -2.58 1.10 32.09
C ALA A 493 -2.03 1.54 33.45
N ALA A 494 -1.24 2.62 33.49
CA ALA A 494 -0.97 3.35 34.74
C ALA A 494 -0.41 4.77 34.51
N ALA A 495 -1.24 5.69 33.99
CA ALA A 495 -0.99 7.12 34.17
C ALA A 495 -2.30 7.92 34.00
N ALA A 496 -3.19 7.82 34.98
CA ALA A 496 -4.20 8.85 35.20
C ALA A 496 -3.70 9.76 36.34
N PRO A 497 -3.70 11.10 36.18
CA PRO A 497 -3.30 11.99 37.26
C PRO A 497 -4.39 12.04 38.33
N ALA A 498 -3.98 11.90 39.59
CA ALA A 498 -4.83 12.07 40.74
C ALA A 498 -5.37 13.51 40.79
N ALA A 499 -6.69 13.66 40.70
CA ALA A 499 -7.39 14.83 41.21
C ALA A 499 -7.45 14.71 42.74
N GLN A 500 -6.98 15.75 43.42
CA GLN A 500 -7.18 15.95 44.86
C GLN A 500 -8.00 17.22 45.09
N PRO A 501 -8.71 17.28 46.23
CA PRO A 501 -10.03 17.92 46.37
C PRO A 501 -10.04 19.45 46.41
#